data_AF-A0A2L2YHA5-F1
#
_entry.id   AF-A0A2L2YHA5-F1
#
_cell.length_a   1.000
_cell.length_b   1.000
_cell.length_c   1.000
_cell.angle_alpha   90.00
_cell.angle_beta   90.00
_cell.angle_gamma   90.00
#
_symmetry.space_group_name_H-M   'P 1'
#
loop_
_entity.id
_entity.type
_entity.pdbx_description
1 polymer ?
#
loop_
_entity_poly.entity_id
_entity_poly.type
_entity_poly.pdbx_seq_one_letter_code
_entity_poly.pdbx_strand_id
1 'polypeptide(L)'
;FSIFGFYFVAVVVCASGLTEKKKEEKFESIYICVACSKDESARDEYLKCENLKSAKIRENDLACQIEVFPDVTTTDEQFDEICRHPETTAKLYDCIKAGENETVLTSEDKERYHDFRACRRELSQKYCEDK
;
A
#
# COMPACT_ATOMS: atom_id res chain seq x y z
N PHE A 1 50.48 -9.13 23.70
CA PHE A 1 49.32 -8.33 24.12
C PHE A 1 48.41 -8.18 22.92
N SER A 2 47.26 -8.85 22.99
CA SER A 2 46.19 -8.88 22.00
C SER A 2 45.41 -7.57 21.98
N ILE A 3 44.95 -7.09 20.81
CA ILE A 3 43.70 -6.34 20.70
C ILE A 3 43.01 -6.74 19.39
N PHE A 4 42.03 -7.64 19.50
CA PHE A 4 40.99 -7.87 18.49
C PHE A 4 40.07 -6.64 18.52
N GLY A 5 40.14 -5.80 17.48
CA GLY A 5 39.20 -4.69 17.27
C GLY A 5 37.92 -5.21 16.62
N PHE A 6 36.94 -5.59 17.42
CA PHE A 6 35.58 -5.88 16.97
C PHE A 6 34.92 -4.57 16.48
N TYR A 7 34.77 -4.42 15.16
CA TYR A 7 33.86 -3.45 14.56
C TYR A 7 32.42 -3.90 14.79
N PHE A 8 31.82 -3.50 15.91
CA PHE A 8 30.37 -3.52 16.05
C PHE A 8 29.81 -2.32 15.27
N VAL A 9 29.41 -2.57 14.01
CA VAL A 9 28.50 -1.66 13.31
C VAL A 9 27.16 -1.77 14.02
N ALA A 10 26.86 -0.80 14.87
CA ALA A 10 25.54 -0.61 15.44
C ALA A 10 24.57 -0.31 14.29
N VAL A 11 23.91 -1.36 13.79
CA VAL A 11 22.70 -1.20 12.97
C VAL A 11 21.66 -0.62 13.90
N VAL A 12 21.54 0.71 13.89
CA VAL A 12 20.44 1.44 14.51
C VAL A 12 19.19 1.02 13.76
N VAL A 13 18.52 -0.01 14.28
CA VAL A 13 17.16 -0.36 13.88
C VAL A 13 16.29 0.80 14.37
N CYS A 14 16.01 1.76 13.50
CA CYS A 14 15.02 2.80 13.76
C CYS A 14 13.65 2.13 13.96
N ALA A 15 13.33 1.83 15.22
CA ALA A 15 12.00 1.45 15.68
C ALA A 15 11.10 2.70 15.72
N SER A 16 10.77 3.24 14.55
CA SER A 16 9.74 4.26 14.40
C SER A 16 8.72 3.77 13.38
N GLY A 17 7.98 2.73 13.76
CA GLY A 17 6.77 2.35 13.04
C GLY A 17 5.78 3.52 13.07
N LEU A 18 5.14 3.80 11.94
CA LEU A 18 4.05 4.76 11.88
C LEU A 18 2.89 4.30 12.78
N THR A 19 2.23 5.25 13.44
CA THR A 19 0.94 4.99 14.12
C THR A 19 -0.09 4.52 13.10
N GLU A 20 -1.07 3.73 13.52
CA GLU A 20 -2.14 3.23 12.63
C GLU A 20 -2.81 4.34 11.84
N LYS A 21 -3.21 5.43 12.53
CA LYS A 21 -3.76 6.62 11.89
C LYS A 21 -2.86 7.21 10.78
N LYS A 22 -1.54 7.17 10.97
CA LYS A 22 -0.58 7.66 9.95
C LYS A 22 -0.43 6.69 8.79
N LYS A 23 -0.69 5.40 8.99
CA LYS A 23 -0.71 4.41 7.90
C LYS A 23 -1.95 4.58 7.05
N GLU A 24 -3.10 4.79 7.69
CA GLU A 24 -4.39 5.14 7.07
C GLU A 24 -4.26 6.43 6.25
N GLU A 25 -3.84 7.55 6.86
CA GLU A 25 -3.64 8.83 6.17
C GLU A 25 -2.72 8.70 4.94
N LYS A 26 -1.65 7.91 5.04
CA LYS A 26 -0.75 7.65 3.91
C LYS A 26 -1.36 6.74 2.84
N PHE A 27 -2.18 5.77 3.26
CA PHE A 27 -2.91 4.93 2.32
C PHE A 27 -3.88 5.79 1.52
N GLU A 28 -4.73 6.55 2.20
CA GLU A 28 -5.72 7.44 1.58
C GLU A 28 -5.07 8.44 0.64
N SER A 29 -4.06 9.18 1.11
CA SER A 29 -3.37 10.21 0.31
C SER A 29 -2.84 9.66 -1.01
N ILE A 30 -2.19 8.49 -0.99
CA ILE A 30 -1.66 7.88 -2.22
C ILE A 30 -2.80 7.37 -3.11
N TYR A 31 -3.77 6.66 -2.54
CA TYR A 31 -4.84 6.04 -3.33
C TYR A 31 -5.72 7.10 -4.00
N ILE A 32 -6.06 8.18 -3.28
CA ILE A 32 -6.79 9.34 -3.82
C ILE A 32 -5.96 10.07 -4.87
N CYS A 33 -4.67 10.29 -4.62
CA CYS A 33 -3.80 10.94 -5.61
C CYS A 33 -3.78 10.18 -6.94
N VAL A 34 -3.56 8.86 -6.89
CA VAL A 34 -3.53 8.01 -8.08
C VAL A 34 -4.89 8.02 -8.79
N ALA A 35 -5.96 7.85 -8.02
CA ALA A 35 -7.33 7.87 -8.53
C ALA A 35 -7.67 9.19 -9.23
N CYS A 36 -7.27 10.34 -8.65
CA CYS A 36 -7.55 11.67 -9.18
C CYS A 36 -6.46 12.25 -10.07
N SER A 37 -5.41 11.48 -10.39
CA SER A 37 -4.31 11.97 -11.21
C SER A 37 -4.81 12.33 -12.61
N LYS A 38 -4.36 13.48 -13.12
CA LYS A 38 -4.54 13.86 -14.54
C LYS A 38 -3.53 13.17 -15.46
N ASP A 39 -2.47 12.61 -14.87
CA ASP A 39 -1.50 11.78 -15.58
C ASP A 39 -1.94 10.33 -15.47
N GLU A 40 -2.45 9.78 -16.57
CA GLU A 40 -2.88 8.38 -16.68
C GLU A 40 -1.75 7.39 -16.35
N SER A 41 -0.49 7.81 -16.54
CA SER A 41 0.68 6.99 -16.17
C SER A 41 0.74 6.67 -14.67
N ALA A 42 0.13 7.51 -13.82
CA ALA A 42 0.07 7.25 -12.38
C ALA A 42 -0.79 6.02 -12.08
N ARG A 43 -1.94 5.86 -12.77
CA ARG A 43 -2.81 4.68 -12.64
C ARG A 43 -2.12 3.43 -13.19
N ASP A 44 -1.52 3.52 -14.37
CA ASP A 44 -0.79 2.41 -14.99
C ASP A 44 0.39 1.90 -14.14
N GLU A 45 1.19 2.81 -13.60
CA GLU A 45 2.31 2.45 -12.73
C GLU A 45 1.82 1.89 -11.39
N TYR A 46 0.68 2.35 -10.89
CA TYR A 46 0.07 1.80 -9.68
C TYR A 46 -0.36 0.35 -9.90
N LEU A 47 -1.00 0.06 -11.03
CA LEU A 47 -1.38 -1.31 -11.39
C LEU A 47 -0.17 -2.22 -11.59
N LYS A 48 0.98 -1.68 -12.04
CA LYS A 48 2.24 -2.43 -12.04
C LYS A 48 2.72 -2.75 -10.62
N CYS A 49 2.63 -1.81 -9.68
CA CYS A 49 2.94 -2.08 -8.28
C CYS A 49 2.00 -3.15 -7.69
N GLU A 50 0.70 -3.09 -7.97
CA GLU A 50 -0.30 -4.08 -7.51
C GLU A 50 0.06 -5.52 -7.89
N ASN A 51 0.69 -5.73 -9.05
CA ASN A 51 1.13 -7.06 -9.49
C ASN A 51 2.26 -7.67 -8.66
N LEU A 52 2.94 -6.87 -7.82
CA LEU A 52 3.96 -7.37 -6.89
C LEU A 52 3.36 -8.14 -5.72
N LYS A 53 2.11 -7.84 -5.34
CA LYS A 53 1.41 -8.55 -4.26
C LYS A 53 1.32 -10.05 -4.55
N SER A 54 1.34 -10.86 -3.51
CA SER A 54 1.05 -12.30 -3.66
C SER A 54 -0.43 -12.51 -3.97
N ALA A 55 -0.78 -13.68 -4.51
CA ALA A 55 -2.18 -14.02 -4.81
C ALA A 55 -3.09 -13.83 -3.59
N LYS A 56 -2.61 -14.23 -2.41
CA LYS A 56 -3.38 -14.15 -1.16
C LYS A 56 -3.73 -12.72 -0.76
N ILE A 57 -2.79 -11.79 -0.93
CA ILE A 57 -3.02 -10.37 -0.64
C ILE A 57 -3.97 -9.78 -1.68
N ARG A 58 -3.80 -10.13 -2.96
CA ARG A 58 -4.69 -9.67 -4.04
C ARG A 58 -6.12 -10.16 -3.87
N GLU A 59 -6.31 -11.40 -3.41
CA GLU A 59 -7.62 -11.96 -3.11
C GLU A 59 -8.30 -11.20 -1.97
N ASN A 60 -7.57 -10.91 -0.90
CA ASN A 60 -8.07 -10.08 0.20
C ASN A 60 -8.46 -8.67 -0.27
N ASP A 61 -7.58 -8.03 -1.03
CA ASP A 61 -7.84 -6.70 -1.56
C ASP A 61 -9.06 -6.69 -2.47
N LEU A 62 -9.20 -7.69 -3.35
CA LEU A 62 -10.37 -7.82 -4.24
C LEU A 62 -11.67 -8.03 -3.44
N ALA A 63 -11.65 -8.85 -2.39
CA ALA A 63 -12.80 -9.03 -1.51
C ALA A 63 -13.22 -7.70 -0.86
N CYS A 64 -12.24 -6.92 -0.38
CA CYS A 64 -12.49 -5.60 0.18
C CYS A 64 -12.97 -4.57 -0.84
N GLN A 65 -12.48 -4.64 -2.08
CA GLN A 65 -12.97 -3.80 -3.16
C GLN A 65 -14.44 -4.09 -3.47
N ILE A 66 -14.83 -5.36 -3.53
CA ILE A 66 -16.23 -5.75 -3.77
C ILE A 66 -17.13 -5.29 -2.61
N GLU A 67 -16.65 -5.39 -1.36
CA GLU A 67 -17.41 -4.94 -0.19
C GLU A 67 -17.63 -3.42 -0.17
N VAL A 68 -16.58 -2.65 -0.49
CA VAL A 68 -16.62 -1.18 -0.42
C VAL A 68 -17.27 -0.58 -1.68
N PHE A 69 -17.13 -1.23 -2.83
CA PHE A 69 -17.61 -0.77 -4.13
C PHE A 69 -18.48 -1.85 -4.84
N PRO A 70 -19.64 -2.21 -4.28
CA PRO A 70 -20.44 -3.33 -4.77
C PRO A 70 -20.99 -3.15 -6.19
N ASP A 71 -21.15 -1.91 -6.65
CA ASP A 71 -21.67 -1.57 -7.97
C ASP A 71 -20.57 -1.30 -9.03
N VAL A 72 -19.29 -1.41 -8.63
CA VAL A 72 -18.14 -1.16 -9.51
C VAL A 72 -17.65 -2.47 -10.12
N THR A 73 -17.51 -2.51 -11.45
CA THR A 73 -17.18 -3.74 -12.18
C THR A 73 -15.79 -3.71 -12.82
N THR A 74 -15.18 -2.54 -12.92
CA THR A 74 -13.85 -2.34 -13.49
C THR A 74 -12.94 -1.52 -12.59
N THR A 75 -11.63 -1.67 -12.78
CA THR A 75 -10.63 -0.89 -12.04
C THR A 75 -10.70 0.61 -12.35
N ASP A 76 -11.06 1.00 -13.58
CA ASP A 76 -11.24 2.41 -13.94
C ASP A 76 -12.45 3.02 -13.23
N GLU A 77 -13.59 2.31 -13.22
CA GLU A 77 -14.76 2.72 -12.45
C GLU A 77 -14.43 2.86 -10.96
N GLN A 78 -13.56 1.99 -10.42
CA GLN A 78 -13.11 2.07 -9.04
C GLN A 78 -12.30 3.35 -8.77
N PHE A 79 -11.33 3.66 -9.62
CA PHE A 79 -10.56 4.91 -9.48
C PHE A 79 -11.45 6.13 -9.62
N ASP A 80 -12.41 6.12 -10.54
CA ASP A 80 -13.35 7.21 -10.70
C ASP A 80 -14.29 7.36 -9.50
N GLU A 81 -14.72 6.26 -8.90
CA GLU A 81 -15.52 6.26 -7.67
C GLU A 81 -14.74 6.83 -6.49
N ILE A 82 -13.49 6.39 -6.31
CA ILE A 82 -12.60 6.94 -5.26
C ILE A 82 -12.36 8.43 -5.46
N CYS A 83 -12.18 8.88 -6.71
CA CYS A 83 -11.95 10.29 -6.96
C CYS A 83 -13.21 11.15 -6.68
N ARG A 84 -14.41 10.59 -6.92
CA ARG A 84 -15.69 11.24 -6.59
C ARG A 84 -16.02 11.18 -5.09
N HIS A 85 -15.62 10.10 -4.43
CA HIS A 85 -15.96 9.75 -3.04
C HIS A 85 -14.70 9.33 -2.26
N PRO A 86 -13.75 10.25 -2.00
CA PRO A 86 -12.47 9.93 -1.37
C PRO A 86 -12.62 9.30 0.02
N GLU A 87 -13.71 9.56 0.73
CA GLU A 87 -14.04 8.97 2.03
C GLU A 87 -14.19 7.44 2.00
N THR A 88 -14.38 6.84 0.82
CA THR A 88 -14.43 5.38 0.66
C THR A 88 -13.06 4.73 0.87
N THR A 89 -11.97 5.49 0.75
CA THR A 89 -10.61 4.95 0.93
C THR A 89 -10.29 4.57 2.38
N ALA A 90 -10.88 5.25 3.36
CA ALA A 90 -10.81 4.87 4.77
C ALA A 90 -11.48 3.50 5.01
N LYS A 91 -12.68 3.29 4.44
CA LYS A 91 -13.39 2.00 4.52
C LYS A 91 -12.61 0.87 3.85
N LEU A 92 -11.99 1.16 2.71
CA LEU A 92 -11.13 0.21 2.01
C LEU A 92 -9.91 -0.17 2.86
N TYR A 93 -9.27 0.82 3.50
CA TYR A 93 -8.15 0.58 4.41
C TYR A 93 -8.55 -0.31 5.59
N ASP A 94 -9.66 0.00 6.24
CA ASP A 94 -10.16 -0.77 7.38
C ASP A 94 -10.45 -2.23 7.00
N CYS A 95 -11.08 -2.46 5.84
CA CYS A 95 -11.33 -3.81 5.35
C CYS A 95 -10.02 -4.57 5.09
N ILE A 96 -9.09 -3.97 4.32
CA ILE A 96 -7.81 -4.62 3.97
C ILE A 96 -7.08 -5.02 5.24
N LYS A 97 -7.02 -4.11 6.23
CA LYS A 97 -6.37 -4.34 7.52
C LYS A 97 -7.06 -5.44 8.33
N ALA A 98 -8.39 -5.49 8.34
CA ALA A 98 -9.12 -6.57 9.00
C ALA A 98 -8.74 -7.93 8.40
N GLY A 99 -8.74 -8.02 7.06
CA GLY A 99 -8.35 -9.23 6.35
C GLY A 99 -6.87 -9.62 6.52
N GLU A 100 -5.96 -8.65 6.63
CA GLU A 100 -4.54 -8.89 6.98
C GLU A 100 -4.39 -9.53 8.37
N ASN A 101 -5.23 -9.15 9.34
CA ASN A 101 -5.18 -9.71 10.70
C ASN A 101 -5.73 -11.15 10.77
N GLU A 102 -6.64 -11.51 9.88
CA GLU A 102 -7.23 -12.85 9.79
C GLU A 102 -6.39 -13.80 8.91
N THR A 103 -5.56 -13.25 8.03
CA THR A 103 -4.79 -14.01 7.05
C THR A 103 -3.39 -14.36 7.57
N VAL A 104 -3.09 -15.66 7.66
CA VAL A 104 -1.72 -16.12 7.90
C VAL A 104 -0.87 -15.91 6.64
N LEU A 105 0.03 -14.92 6.68
CA LEU A 105 0.98 -14.61 5.61
C LEU A 105 2.32 -15.32 5.83
N THR A 106 2.83 -15.96 4.79
CA THR A 106 4.18 -16.55 4.75
C THR A 106 5.25 -15.45 4.72
N SER A 107 6.52 -15.83 4.86
CA SER A 107 7.64 -14.90 4.69
C SER A 107 7.68 -14.32 3.26
N GLU A 108 7.39 -15.15 2.26
CA GLU A 108 7.34 -14.72 0.86
C GLU A 108 6.21 -13.70 0.62
N ASP A 109 5.03 -13.93 1.19
CA ASP A 109 3.92 -12.96 1.12
C ASP A 109 4.33 -11.59 1.69
N LYS A 110 5.04 -11.60 2.83
CA LYS A 110 5.50 -10.37 3.50
C LYS A 110 6.56 -9.64 2.71
N GLU A 111 7.48 -10.37 2.08
CA GLU A 111 8.51 -9.80 1.19
C GLU A 111 7.87 -9.15 -0.03
N ARG A 112 6.96 -9.86 -0.70
CA ARG A 112 6.18 -9.32 -1.82
C ARG A 112 5.37 -8.09 -1.44
N TYR A 113 4.79 -8.08 -0.24
CA TYR A 113 4.09 -6.91 0.28
C TYR A 113 5.04 -5.75 0.62
N HIS A 114 6.26 -6.04 1.05
CA HIS A 114 7.31 -5.04 1.22
C HIS A 114 7.66 -4.40 -0.14
N ASP A 115 7.85 -5.19 -1.19
CA ASP A 115 8.16 -4.70 -2.53
C ASP A 115 7.04 -3.86 -3.12
N PHE A 116 5.78 -4.30 -2.93
CA PHE A 116 4.60 -3.48 -3.25
C PHE A 116 4.65 -2.12 -2.54
N ARG A 117 4.91 -2.08 -1.23
CA ARG A 117 4.98 -0.82 -0.46
C ARG A 117 6.14 0.07 -0.89
N ALA A 118 7.26 -0.50 -1.31
CA ALA A 118 8.39 0.24 -1.85
C ALA A 118 8.02 0.87 -3.21
N CYS A 119 7.49 0.08 -4.13
CA CYS A 119 7.00 0.55 -5.44
C CYS A 119 5.96 1.68 -5.29
N ARG A 120 4.99 1.51 -4.40
CA ARG A 120 3.96 2.52 -4.13
C ARG A 120 4.55 3.82 -3.57
N ARG A 121 5.60 3.72 -2.76
CA ARG A 121 6.29 4.91 -2.22
C ARG A 121 7.01 5.67 -3.33
N GLU A 122 7.71 4.98 -4.22
CA GLU A 122 8.37 5.60 -5.38
C GLU A 122 7.36 6.28 -6.30
N LEU A 123 6.23 5.60 -6.56
CA LEU A 123 5.12 6.15 -7.33
C LEU A 123 4.57 7.43 -6.67
N SER A 124 4.33 7.38 -5.36
CA SER A 124 3.86 8.55 -4.59
C SER A 124 4.85 9.72 -4.68
N GLN A 125 6.16 9.46 -4.60
CA GLN A 125 7.17 10.52 -4.79
C GLN A 125 7.16 11.11 -6.20
N LYS A 126 6.91 10.26 -7.22
CA LYS A 126 6.93 10.65 -8.62
C LYS A 126 5.69 11.44 -9.05
N TYR A 127 4.50 11.05 -8.58
CA TYR A 127 3.23 11.59 -9.07
C TYR A 127 2.43 12.38 -8.03
N CYS A 128 2.69 12.15 -6.75
CA CYS A 128 1.85 12.62 -5.66
C CYS A 128 2.53 13.63 -4.73
N GLU A 129 3.80 13.98 -4.99
CA GLU A 129 4.66 14.91 -4.22
C GLU A 129 4.19 15.14 -2.78
N ASP A 130 4.58 14.29 -1.81
CA ASP A 130 4.35 14.40 -0.35
C ASP A 130 3.39 15.54 0.11
N LYS A 131 2.12 15.52 -0.35
CA LYS A 131 1.12 16.53 0.03
C LYS A 131 0.57 16.26 1.43
#